data_AF-A0A2M8P5W0-F1
#
_entry.id   AF-A0A2M8P5W0-F1
#
_cell.length_a   1.000
_cell.length_b   1.000
_cell.length_c   1.000
_cell.angle_alpha   90.00
_cell.angle_beta   90.00
_cell.angle_gamma   90.00
#
_symmetry.space_group_name_H-M   'P 1'
#
loop_
_entity.id
_entity.type
_entity.pdbx_description
1 polymer ?
#
loop_
_entity_poly.entity_id
_entity_poly.type
_entity_poly.pdbx_seq_one_letter_code
_entity_poly.pdbx_strand_id
1 'polypeptide(L)'
;IIEADVDYVIDCARGTTLEKEGARVHTVEHVLSAIVGLEIDNVLIELNGPEPPIMDGSAYPFVEKIQEVGLENQGIRRNFFELTEGVFYRDPENNIELAALPLSDYRLTVMVD
;
A
#
# COMPACT_ATOMS: atom_id res chain seq x y z
N ILE A 1 -5.65 -10.47 -13.59
CA ILE A 1 -5.75 -9.87 -12.24
C ILE A 1 -4.36 -9.97 -11.63
N ILE A 2 -3.85 -8.87 -11.10
CA ILE A 2 -2.60 -8.81 -10.36
C ILE A 2 -2.98 -8.56 -8.91
N GLU A 3 -2.62 -9.46 -8.00
CA GLU A 3 -2.81 -9.24 -6.57
C GLU A 3 -1.82 -8.17 -6.10
N ALA A 4 -2.25 -7.29 -5.19
CA ALA A 4 -1.37 -6.30 -4.56
C ALA A 4 -0.50 -6.99 -3.50
N ASP A 5 0.43 -7.83 -3.96
CA ASP A 5 1.34 -8.62 -3.14
C ASP A 5 2.79 -8.16 -3.36
N VAL A 6 3.59 -8.22 -2.29
CA VAL A 6 5.01 -7.85 -2.33
C VAL A 6 5.81 -8.71 -3.32
N ASP A 7 5.40 -9.96 -3.52
CA ASP A 7 6.03 -10.89 -4.46
C ASP A 7 5.93 -10.44 -5.93
N TYR A 8 4.98 -9.54 -6.23
CA TYR A 8 4.80 -8.97 -7.57
C TYR A 8 5.47 -7.60 -7.74
N VAL A 9 6.13 -7.06 -6.71
CA VAL A 9 6.83 -5.77 -6.82
C VAL A 9 8.11 -5.92 -7.63
N ILE A 10 8.24 -5.17 -8.72
CA ILE A 10 9.41 -5.22 -9.62
C ILE A 10 10.23 -3.92 -9.66
N ASP A 11 9.68 -2.79 -9.21
CA ASP A 11 10.35 -1.50 -9.21
C ASP A 11 9.79 -0.58 -8.11
N CYS A 12 10.66 0.21 -7.50
CA CYS A 12 10.39 1.18 -6.44
C CYS A 12 11.09 2.54 -6.68
N ALA A 13 11.74 2.78 -7.82
CA ALA A 13 12.61 3.94 -8.01
C ALA A 13 11.89 5.29 -8.08
N ARG A 14 10.66 5.32 -8.61
CA ARG A 14 9.83 6.55 -8.75
C ARG A 14 8.38 6.35 -8.32
N GLY A 15 8.08 5.15 -7.83
CA GLY A 15 6.78 4.64 -7.48
C GLY A 15 6.83 3.12 -7.45
N THR A 16 5.79 2.50 -6.92
CA THR A 16 5.69 1.05 -6.79
C THR A 16 5.06 0.48 -8.06
N THR A 17 5.76 -0.44 -8.73
CA THR A 17 5.24 -1.15 -9.90
C THR A 17 5.02 -2.63 -9.56
N LEU A 18 3.82 -3.11 -9.87
CA LEU A 18 3.47 -4.53 -9.80
C LEU A 18 3.55 -5.17 -11.18
N GLU A 19 4.11 -6.38 -11.28
CA GLU A 19 4.08 -7.21 -12.49
C GLU A 19 3.61 -8.63 -12.18
N LYS A 20 2.71 -9.14 -13.01
CA LYS A 20 2.36 -10.57 -13.04
C LYS A 20 2.14 -11.01 -14.48
N GLU A 21 2.81 -12.09 -14.88
CA GLU A 21 2.68 -12.70 -16.21
C GLU A 21 2.89 -11.69 -17.36
N GLY A 22 3.80 -10.73 -17.18
CA GLY A 22 4.12 -9.69 -18.16
C GLY A 22 3.15 -8.50 -18.20
N ALA A 23 2.03 -8.56 -17.47
CA ALA A 23 1.16 -7.40 -17.25
C ALA A 23 1.72 -6.53 -16.11
N ARG A 24 1.73 -5.21 -16.29
CA ARG A 24 2.28 -4.25 -15.33
C ARG A 24 1.26 -3.21 -14.91
N VAL A 25 1.30 -2.83 -13.64
CA VAL A 25 0.59 -1.67 -13.10
C VAL A 25 1.59 -0.79 -12.35
N HIS A 26 1.74 0.45 -12.78
CA HIS A 26 2.64 1.42 -12.18
C HIS A 26 1.93 2.28 -11.13
N THR A 27 2.71 2.89 -10.24
CA THR A 27 2.27 3.98 -9.35
C THR A 27 1.07 3.60 -8.47
N VAL A 28 1.11 2.41 -7.85
CA VAL A 28 -0.03 1.88 -7.08
C VAL A 28 -0.14 2.46 -5.66
N GLU A 29 0.92 3.06 -5.14
CA GLU A 29 1.10 3.41 -3.73
C GLU A 29 0.04 4.36 -3.17
N HIS A 30 -0.44 5.35 -3.93
CA HIS A 30 -1.45 6.29 -3.41
C HIS A 30 -2.83 5.63 -3.27
N VAL A 31 -3.19 4.76 -4.22
CA VAL A 31 -4.44 3.97 -4.13
C VAL A 31 -4.35 2.97 -2.99
N LEU A 32 -3.22 2.26 -2.85
CA LEU A 32 -3.00 1.33 -1.75
C LEU A 32 -2.98 2.06 -0.39
N SER A 33 -2.42 3.26 -0.32
CA SER A 33 -2.45 4.08 0.90
C SER A 33 -3.87 4.46 1.31
N ALA A 34 -4.75 4.76 0.36
CA ALA A 34 -6.16 5.04 0.65
C ALA A 34 -6.88 3.78 1.18
N ILE A 35 -6.62 2.62 0.56
CA ILE A 35 -7.19 1.32 0.95
C ILE A 35 -6.75 0.93 2.37
N VAL A 36 -5.46 1.05 2.68
CA VAL A 36 -4.92 0.77 4.02
C VAL A 36 -5.49 1.75 5.05
N GLY A 37 -5.52 3.05 4.72
CA GLY A 37 -6.04 4.09 5.61
C GLY A 37 -7.54 3.98 5.90
N LEU A 38 -8.31 3.38 4.99
CA LEU A 38 -9.74 3.10 5.16
C LEU A 38 -10.04 1.68 5.65
N GLU A 39 -9.01 0.90 5.94
CA GLU A 39 -9.13 -0.48 6.44
C GLU A 39 -9.93 -1.42 5.51
N ILE A 40 -9.73 -1.27 4.20
CA ILE A 40 -10.41 -2.10 3.21
C ILE A 40 -9.60 -3.37 2.96
N ASP A 41 -10.19 -4.52 3.25
CA ASP A 41 -9.55 -5.82 3.06
C ASP A 41 -9.72 -6.40 1.66
N ASN A 42 -10.91 -6.23 1.08
CA ASN A 42 -11.29 -6.87 -0.17
C ASN A 42 -11.82 -5.84 -1.15
N VAL A 43 -11.12 -5.64 -2.27
CA VAL A 43 -11.51 -4.73 -3.34
C VAL A 43 -10.98 -5.22 -4.68
N LEU A 44 -11.74 -4.99 -5.74
CA LEU A 44 -11.26 -5.14 -7.12
C LEU A 44 -11.06 -3.74 -7.70
N ILE A 45 -9.86 -3.47 -8.20
CA ILE A 45 -9.51 -2.18 -8.80
C ILE A 45 -9.34 -2.41 -10.30
N GLU A 46 -10.21 -1.81 -11.09
CA GLU A 46 -10.19 -1.92 -12.55
C GLU A 46 -9.57 -0.67 -13.17
N LEU A 47 -8.60 -0.88 -14.05
CA LEU A 47 -7.88 0.18 -14.75
C LEU A 47 -8.02 -0.01 -16.26
N ASN A 48 -8.26 1.10 -16.97
CA ASN A 48 -8.26 1.14 -18.43
C ASN A 48 -6.88 1.52 -19.01
N GLY A 49 -5.88 1.70 -18.14
CA GLY A 49 -4.51 2.08 -18.48
C GLY A 49 -3.50 1.35 -17.60
N PRO A 50 -2.20 1.60 -17.80
CA PRO A 50 -1.12 0.89 -17.10
C PRO A 50 -0.87 1.43 -15.68
N GLU A 51 -1.60 2.45 -15.24
CA GLU A 51 -1.45 3.06 -13.91
C GLU A 51 -2.76 3.69 -13.42
N PRO A 52 -2.98 3.81 -12.10
CA PRO A 52 -4.04 4.64 -11.55
C PRO A 52 -3.85 6.13 -11.91
N PRO A 53 -4.93 6.92 -11.96
CA PRO A 53 -4.82 8.35 -12.17
C PRO A 53 -4.05 9.00 -11.01
N ILE A 54 -3.15 9.95 -11.31
CA ILE A 54 -2.37 10.65 -10.28
C ILE A 54 -3.22 11.54 -9.36
N MET A 55 -4.44 11.89 -9.79
CA MET A 55 -5.37 12.80 -9.11
C MET A 55 -4.71 14.15 -8.78
N ASP A 56 -4.66 14.53 -7.50
CA ASP A 56 -3.97 15.72 -7.01
C ASP A 56 -2.55 15.43 -6.47
N GLY A 57 -2.06 14.20 -6.66
CA GLY A 57 -0.79 13.73 -6.14
C GLY A 57 -0.86 13.18 -4.71
N SER A 58 -2.03 13.12 -4.09
CA SER A 58 -2.25 12.53 -2.77
C SER A 58 -3.23 11.34 -2.82
N ALA A 59 -3.39 10.65 -1.69
CA ALA A 59 -4.41 9.62 -1.53
C ALA A 59 -5.82 10.20 -1.26
N TYR A 60 -5.93 11.50 -0.96
CA TYR A 60 -7.18 12.12 -0.48
C TYR A 60 -8.35 11.99 -1.48
N PRO A 61 -8.17 12.22 -2.80
CA PRO A 61 -9.26 12.05 -3.75
C PRO A 61 -9.83 10.63 -3.80
N PHE A 62 -8.98 9.60 -3.59
CA PHE A 62 -9.45 8.22 -3.50
C PHE A 62 -10.23 7.98 -2.21
N VAL A 63 -9.73 8.48 -1.08
CA VAL A 63 -10.41 8.39 0.22
C VAL A 63 -11.80 9.01 0.14
N GLU A 64 -11.91 10.21 -0.41
CA GLU A 64 -13.17 10.94 -0.55
C GLU A 64 -14.19 10.13 -1.36
N LYS A 65 -13.79 9.61 -2.53
CA LYS A 65 -14.67 8.82 -3.39
C LYS A 65 -15.09 7.49 -2.79
N ILE A 66 -14.21 6.82 -2.05
CA ILE A 66 -14.58 5.58 -1.37
C ILE A 66 -15.55 5.87 -0.22
N GLN A 67 -15.32 6.94 0.55
CA GLN A 67 -16.22 7.33 1.65
C GLN A 67 -17.61 7.76 1.16
N GLU A 68 -17.71 8.41 0.00
CA GLU A 68 -18.99 8.75 -0.64
C GLU A 68 -19.85 7.50 -0.95
N VAL A 69 -19.21 6.39 -1.37
CA VAL A 69 -19.87 5.13 -1.69
C VAL A 69 -20.16 4.29 -0.44
N GLY A 70 -19.26 4.35 0.54
CA GLY A 70 -19.34 3.58 1.79
C GLY A 70 -18.65 2.23 1.72
N LEU A 71 -18.57 1.57 2.88
CA LEU A 71 -17.94 0.25 3.07
C LEU A 71 -18.99 -0.80 3.41
N GLU A 72 -18.75 -2.04 2.97
CA GLU A 72 -19.60 -3.19 3.26
C GLU A 72 -18.91 -4.13 4.25
N ASN A 73 -19.58 -4.45 5.36
CA ASN A 73 -19.07 -5.42 6.33
C ASN A 73 -19.36 -6.85 5.86
N GLN A 74 -18.33 -7.67 5.71
CA GLN A 74 -18.47 -9.05 5.22
C GLN A 74 -18.81 -10.09 6.29
N GLY A 75 -18.99 -9.70 7.55
CA GLY A 75 -19.34 -10.60 8.66
C GLY A 75 -18.23 -11.57 9.08
N ILE A 76 -16.99 -11.32 8.64
CA ILE A 76 -15.80 -12.11 8.96
C ILE A 76 -14.81 -11.28 9.75
N ARG A 77 -13.98 -11.94 10.57
CA ARG A 77 -12.91 -11.26 11.30
C ARG A 77 -11.79 -10.89 10.32
N ARG A 78 -11.33 -9.64 10.41
CA ARG A 78 -10.15 -9.15 9.71
C ARG A 78 -8.90 -9.90 10.19
N ASN A 79 -8.06 -10.30 9.25
CA ASN A 79 -6.77 -10.92 9.55
C ASN A 79 -5.72 -9.82 9.65
N PHE A 80 -5.02 -9.77 10.78
CA PHE A 80 -3.94 -8.82 11.00
C PHE A 80 -2.60 -9.53 10.97
N PHE A 81 -1.59 -8.86 10.44
CA PHE A 81 -0.21 -9.27 10.58
C PHE A 81 0.34 -8.72 11.91
N GLU A 82 0.73 -9.60 12.82
CA GLU A 82 1.32 -9.24 14.10
C GLU A 82 2.83 -9.45 14.06
N LEU A 83 3.59 -8.39 14.31
CA LEU A 83 5.04 -8.46 14.42
C LEU A 83 5.44 -8.88 15.84
N THR A 84 6.01 -10.07 15.98
CA THR A 84 6.37 -10.65 17.28
C THR A 84 7.77 -10.26 17.76
N GLU A 85 8.65 -9.89 16.84
CA GLU A 85 10.05 -9.51 17.12
C GLU A 85 10.49 -8.31 16.28
N GLY A 86 11.50 -7.58 16.74
CA GLY A 86 12.01 -6.42 16.01
C GLY A 86 12.73 -6.80 14.72
N VAL A 87 12.37 -6.14 13.62
CA VAL A 87 13.03 -6.27 12.31
C VAL A 87 13.73 -4.96 12.00
N PHE A 88 15.02 -5.04 11.67
CA PHE A 88 15.85 -3.87 11.38
C PHE A 88 16.51 -4.04 10.02
N TYR A 89 16.48 -2.99 9.21
CA TYR A 89 17.17 -2.92 7.93
C TYR A 89 17.93 -1.60 7.84
N ARG A 90 19.16 -1.67 7.32
CA ARG A 90 20.02 -0.49 7.15
C ARG A 90 20.71 -0.59 5.79
N ASP A 91 20.65 0.51 5.05
CA ASP A 91 21.40 0.73 3.82
C ASP A 91 22.27 1.99 4.00
N PRO A 92 23.56 1.83 4.37
CA PRO A 92 24.46 2.94 4.59
C PRO A 92 24.81 3.74 3.33
N GLU A 93 24.71 3.13 2.14
CA GLU A 93 25.07 3.80 0.88
C GLU A 93 24.02 4.87 0.53
N ASN A 94 22.76 4.56 0.79
CA ASN A 94 21.62 5.46 0.55
C ASN A 94 21.15 6.20 1.82
N ASN A 95 21.84 6.03 2.96
CA ASN A 95 21.47 6.60 4.26
C ASN A 95 20.04 6.25 4.72
N ILE A 96 19.61 5.01 4.48
CA ILE A 96 18.26 4.54 4.83
C ILE A 96 18.33 3.63 6.06
N GLU A 97 17.46 3.89 7.03
CA GLU A 97 17.24 3.03 8.19
C GLU A 97 15.75 2.73 8.35
N LEU A 98 15.39 1.45 8.43
CA LEU A 98 14.04 0.98 8.69
C LEU A 98 14.06 0.11 9.96
N ALA A 99 13.09 0.35 10.84
CA ALA A 99 12.86 -0.46 12.02
C ALA A 99 11.36 -0.73 12.16
N ALA A 100 11.00 -2.01 12.24
CA ALA A 100 9.67 -2.46 12.61
C ALA A 100 9.77 -3.11 13.99
N LEU A 101 8.98 -2.64 14.95
CA LEU A 101 9.02 -3.10 16.34
C LEU A 101 7.65 -3.66 16.76
N PRO A 102 7.59 -4.71 17.60
CA PRO A 102 6.33 -5.23 18.11
C PRO A 102 5.53 -4.13 18.83
N LEU A 103 4.28 -3.98 18.41
CA LEU A 103 3.33 -3.02 18.99
C LEU A 103 1.91 -3.57 18.82
N SER A 104 1.07 -3.43 19.85
CA SER A 104 -0.35 -3.80 19.80
C SER A 104 -1.23 -2.73 19.11
N ASP A 105 -0.63 -1.90 18.27
CA ASP A 105 -1.21 -0.73 17.62
C ASP A 105 -0.46 -0.47 16.30
N TYR A 106 -1.01 0.34 15.40
CA TYR A 106 -0.38 0.69 14.12
C TYR A 106 0.18 2.11 14.16
N ARG A 107 1.51 2.24 14.11
CA ARG A 107 2.21 3.52 14.13
C ARG A 107 3.32 3.57 13.10
N LEU A 108 3.35 4.65 12.34
CA LEU A 108 4.43 4.97 11.43
C LEU A 108 5.12 6.26 11.88
N THR A 109 6.44 6.28 11.86
CA THR A 109 7.24 7.49 12.07
C THR A 109 8.25 7.56 10.95
N VAL A 110 8.24 8.68 10.23
CA VAL A 110 9.13 8.93 9.09
C VAL A 110 9.93 10.18 9.38
N MET A 111 11.23 10.12 9.14
CA MET A 111 12.11 11.27 9.17
C MET A 111 12.69 11.43 7.77
N VAL A 112 12.63 12.65 7.25
CA VAL A 112 13.17 13.03 5.94
C VAL A 112 14.11 14.20 6.18
N ASP A 113 15.29 14.17 5.57
CA ASP A 113 16.29 15.24 5.58
C ASP A 113 16.25 16.13 4.33
#